data_AF-A0A1T4Y207-F1
#
_entry.id   AF-A0A1T4Y207-F1
#
_cell.length_a   1.000
_cell.length_b   1.000
_cell.length_c   1.000
_cell.angle_alpha   90.00
_cell.angle_beta   90.00
_cell.angle_gamma   90.00
#
_symmetry.space_group_name_H-M   'P 1'
#
loop_
_entity.id
_entity.type
_entity.pdbx_description
1 polymer ?
#
loop_
_entity_poly.entity_id
_entity_poly.type
_entity_poly.pdbx_seq_one_letter_code
_entity_poly.pdbx_strand_id
1 'polypeptide(L)'
;MASQLTFQMETIQNGAVSLVPEIDGTRLTELVADFEAGFSDSPTGGYGGIVPQHFKFGDLSKYYLGLDDHQWPAPGEVWLLGCECGEVGCWPLSAHVAVTEEMVVWSGFKQPYRTKRDYSRLGPFEFTRSQYDAAVQAAIAEMPDDQTTFDSHRSELRDSDGNLLTEEQARERYDRPFSDRQPDDQ
;
A
#
# COMPACT_ATOMS: atom_id res chain seq x y z
N MET A 1 16.20 -19.76 -5.59
CA MET A 1 14.81 -20.26 -5.49
C MET A 1 13.93 -19.04 -5.53
N ALA A 2 12.84 -19.06 -6.30
CA ALA A 2 11.91 -17.94 -6.30
C ALA A 2 11.22 -17.86 -4.93
N SER A 3 11.08 -16.65 -4.41
CA SER A 3 10.29 -16.35 -3.22
C SER A 3 8.80 -16.46 -3.52
N GLN A 4 8.01 -16.66 -2.47
CA GLN A 4 6.57 -16.66 -2.51
C GLN A 4 6.03 -15.30 -2.04
N LEU A 5 5.22 -14.65 -2.89
CA LEU A 5 4.49 -13.44 -2.53
C LEU A 5 3.09 -13.76 -2.00
N THR A 6 2.69 -13.14 -0.90
CA THR A 6 1.31 -13.05 -0.41
C THR A 6 1.02 -11.61 0.02
N PHE A 7 -0.22 -11.29 0.33
CA PHE A 7 -0.61 -9.99 0.88
C PHE A 7 -1.39 -10.19 2.16
N GLN A 8 -0.99 -9.49 3.21
CA GLN A 8 -1.79 -9.35 4.42
C GLN A 8 -2.69 -8.12 4.27
N MET A 9 -3.97 -8.31 4.56
CA MET A 9 -4.93 -7.21 4.64
C MET A 9 -5.08 -6.75 6.08
N GLU A 10 -4.90 -5.46 6.30
CA GLU A 10 -5.05 -4.87 7.62
C GLU A 10 -6.06 -3.73 7.53
N THR A 11 -7.06 -3.74 8.42
CA THR A 11 -7.94 -2.59 8.59
C THR A 11 -7.22 -1.54 9.42
N ILE A 12 -6.99 -0.35 8.84
CA ILE A 12 -6.42 0.78 9.57
C ILE A 12 -7.52 1.52 10.36
N GLN A 13 -7.15 2.46 11.23
CA GLN A 13 -8.05 3.08 12.21
C GLN A 13 -9.34 3.65 11.61
N ASN A 14 -9.29 4.15 10.38
CA ASN A 14 -10.43 4.73 9.68
C ASN A 14 -11.25 3.72 8.86
N GLY A 15 -11.04 2.41 9.06
CA GLY A 15 -11.77 1.33 8.39
C GLY A 15 -11.28 0.97 6.98
N ALA A 16 -10.33 1.72 6.40
CA ALA A 16 -9.75 1.39 5.10
C ALA A 16 -8.83 0.16 5.16
N VAL A 17 -8.61 -0.48 4.02
CA VAL A 17 -7.78 -1.69 3.92
C VAL A 17 -6.39 -1.36 3.41
N SER A 18 -5.40 -1.68 4.23
CA SER A 18 -3.98 -1.65 3.90
C SER A 18 -3.55 -3.01 3.35
N LEU A 19 -2.92 -3.01 2.18
CA LEU A 19 -2.29 -4.17 1.56
C LEU A 19 -0.81 -4.19 1.92
N VAL A 20 -0.39 -5.17 2.71
CA VAL A 20 1.01 -5.36 3.13
C VAL A 20 1.59 -6.57 2.40
N PRO A 21 2.59 -6.39 1.53
CA PRO A 21 3.28 -7.53 0.92
C PRO A 21 3.96 -8.41 1.99
N GLU A 22 3.88 -9.71 1.80
CA GLU A 22 4.57 -10.72 2.59
C GLU A 22 5.40 -11.59 1.64
N ILE A 23 6.67 -11.79 1.98
CA ILE A 23 7.65 -12.53 1.18
C ILE A 23 8.13 -13.70 2.02
N ASP A 24 7.94 -14.92 1.52
CA ASP A 24 8.32 -16.16 2.20
C ASP A 24 7.78 -16.24 3.65
N GLY A 25 6.56 -15.72 3.86
CA GLY A 25 5.91 -15.71 5.18
C GLY A 25 6.33 -14.57 6.11
N THR A 26 7.21 -13.67 5.67
CA THR A 26 7.64 -12.49 6.45
C THR A 26 7.11 -11.20 5.83
N ARG A 27 6.50 -10.35 6.64
CA ARG A 27 5.97 -9.06 6.16
C ARG A 27 7.11 -8.19 5.63
N LEU A 28 6.88 -7.52 4.51
CA LEU A 28 7.87 -6.60 3.96
C LEU A 28 8.19 -5.45 4.93
N THR A 29 7.22 -5.02 5.75
CA THR A 29 7.43 -4.04 6.83
C THR A 29 8.48 -4.53 7.84
N GLU A 30 8.45 -5.80 8.21
CA GLU A 30 9.41 -6.43 9.13
C GLU A 30 10.78 -6.60 8.47
N LEU A 31 10.82 -7.11 7.23
CA LEU A 31 12.07 -7.24 6.47
C LEU A 31 12.80 -5.89 6.34
N VAL A 32 12.06 -4.82 6.09
CA VAL A 32 12.63 -3.48 5.97
C VAL A 32 13.05 -2.93 7.34
N ALA A 33 12.26 -3.16 8.39
CA ALA A 33 12.61 -2.73 9.75
C ALA A 33 13.91 -3.42 10.23
N ASP A 34 14.03 -4.73 10.04
CA ASP A 34 15.21 -5.51 10.39
C ASP A 34 16.44 -5.08 9.57
N PHE A 35 16.25 -4.85 8.27
CA PHE A 35 17.30 -4.29 7.42
C PHE A 35 17.75 -2.91 7.91
N GLU A 36 16.79 -2.05 8.26
CA GLU A 36 17.06 -0.70 8.70
C GLU A 36 17.71 -0.62 10.08
N ALA A 37 17.50 -1.61 10.95
CA ALA A 37 18.14 -1.72 12.26
C ALA A 37 19.68 -1.79 12.17
N GLY A 38 20.22 -2.14 11.00
CA GLY A 38 21.65 -2.09 10.71
C GLY A 38 22.23 -0.68 10.49
N PHE A 39 21.40 0.37 10.36
CA PHE A 39 21.88 1.74 10.21
C PHE A 39 22.02 2.46 11.55
N SER A 40 22.99 3.38 11.65
CA SER A 40 23.29 4.12 12.88
C SER A 40 22.25 5.17 13.29
N ASP A 41 21.32 5.51 12.39
CA ASP A 41 20.46 6.68 12.53
C ASP A 41 19.00 6.24 12.73
N SER A 42 18.38 6.67 13.83
CA SER A 42 16.99 6.39 14.23
C SER A 42 16.02 7.46 13.69
N PRO A 43 14.75 7.14 13.35
CA PRO A 43 14.02 5.87 13.57
C PRO A 43 14.23 4.78 12.50
N THR A 44 13.83 3.56 12.82
CA THR A 44 13.74 2.41 11.90
C THR A 44 12.26 2.08 11.68
N GLY A 45 11.89 1.63 10.48
CA GLY A 45 10.50 1.27 10.20
C GLY A 45 9.56 2.48 10.09
N GLY A 46 8.36 2.33 10.66
CA GLY A 46 7.22 3.26 10.48
C GLY A 46 6.42 3.00 9.19
N TYR A 47 6.65 1.84 8.57
CA TYR A 47 5.97 1.46 7.34
C TYR A 47 4.64 0.76 7.63
N GLY A 48 3.61 1.18 6.91
CA GLY A 48 2.38 0.44 6.69
C GLY A 48 2.31 -0.11 5.27
N GLY A 49 1.27 -0.88 4.97
CA GLY A 49 0.96 -1.26 3.60
C GLY A 49 0.46 -0.07 2.78
N ILE A 50 0.21 -0.31 1.48
CA ILE A 50 -0.47 0.70 0.66
C ILE A 50 -1.97 0.61 0.89
N VAL A 51 -2.67 1.75 0.88
CA VAL A 51 -4.12 1.82 1.08
C VAL A 51 -4.77 2.28 -0.22
N PRO A 52 -5.30 1.36 -1.06
CA PRO A 52 -5.85 1.73 -2.37
C PRO A 52 -7.01 2.72 -2.32
N GLN A 53 -7.75 2.79 -1.20
CA GLN A 53 -8.82 3.76 -1.01
C GLN A 53 -8.31 5.20 -0.81
N HIS A 54 -7.06 5.37 -0.38
CA HIS A 54 -6.49 6.70 -0.11
C HIS A 54 -5.69 7.26 -1.28
N PHE A 55 -5.25 6.39 -2.20
CA PHE A 55 -4.41 6.78 -3.32
C PHE A 55 -4.81 6.03 -4.60
N LYS A 56 -4.94 6.77 -5.70
CA LYS A 56 -5.34 6.21 -6.99
C LYS A 56 -4.16 5.49 -7.67
N PHE A 57 -3.94 4.23 -7.31
CA PHE A 57 -2.93 3.37 -7.93
C PHE A 57 -3.30 2.84 -9.32
N GLY A 58 -4.51 3.13 -9.80
CA GLY A 58 -4.98 2.63 -11.10
C GLY A 58 -5.39 1.16 -11.02
N ASP A 59 -5.06 0.40 -12.07
CA ASP A 59 -5.28 -1.04 -12.07
C ASP A 59 -4.19 -1.69 -11.21
N LEU A 60 -4.54 -2.10 -9.99
CA LEU A 60 -3.57 -2.68 -9.05
C LEU A 60 -2.81 -3.88 -9.64
N SER A 61 -3.43 -4.64 -10.54
CA SER A 61 -2.76 -5.78 -11.19
C SER A 61 -1.63 -5.33 -12.12
N LYS A 62 -1.78 -4.17 -12.77
CA LYS A 62 -0.73 -3.54 -13.58
C LYS A 62 0.24 -2.73 -12.74
N TYR A 63 -0.25 -2.05 -11.72
CA TYR A 63 0.55 -1.22 -10.82
C TYR A 63 1.64 -2.04 -10.14
N TYR A 64 1.31 -3.21 -9.58
CA TYR A 64 2.30 -4.08 -8.93
C TYR A 64 3.37 -4.60 -9.92
N LEU A 65 3.04 -4.69 -11.21
CA LEU A 65 3.99 -5.02 -12.28
C LEU A 65 4.84 -3.82 -12.76
N GLY A 66 4.57 -2.61 -12.26
CA GLY A 66 5.22 -1.38 -12.75
C GLY A 66 4.75 -0.94 -14.15
N LEU A 67 3.58 -1.42 -14.59
CA LEU A 67 3.05 -1.30 -15.95
C LEU A 67 1.77 -0.45 -16.04
N ASP A 68 1.33 0.19 -14.96
CA ASP A 68 0.16 1.08 -15.03
C ASP A 68 0.49 2.38 -15.79
N ASP A 69 -0.48 2.93 -16.52
CA ASP A 69 -0.28 4.18 -17.28
C ASP A 69 0.00 5.37 -16.35
N HIS A 70 -0.50 5.32 -15.10
CA HIS A 70 -0.28 6.31 -14.05
C HIS A 70 0.65 5.76 -12.97
N GLN A 71 1.74 5.09 -13.38
CA GLN A 71 2.71 4.49 -12.48
C GLN A 71 3.37 5.51 -11.53
N TRP A 72 3.46 5.14 -10.25
CA TRP A 72 4.18 5.91 -9.22
C TRP A 72 5.31 5.07 -8.59
N PRO A 73 6.46 5.68 -8.27
CA PRO A 73 6.81 7.09 -8.46
C PRO A 73 7.23 7.45 -9.90
N ALA A 74 7.54 6.44 -10.72
CA ALA A 74 7.95 6.58 -12.11
C ALA A 74 7.66 5.25 -12.84
N PRO A 75 7.60 5.22 -14.18
CA PRO A 75 7.43 3.98 -14.94
C PRO A 75 8.44 2.90 -14.53
N GLY A 76 7.96 1.67 -14.31
CA GLY A 76 8.78 0.54 -13.84
C GLY A 76 9.21 0.59 -12.37
N GLU A 77 8.85 1.63 -11.62
CA GLU A 77 9.00 1.68 -10.16
C GLU A 77 7.63 1.64 -9.49
N VAL A 78 7.56 1.05 -8.30
CA VAL A 78 6.32 0.89 -7.52
C VAL A 78 6.57 1.32 -6.08
N TRP A 79 5.62 2.01 -5.45
CA TRP A 79 5.55 2.07 -3.99
C TRP A 79 4.92 0.78 -3.45
N LEU A 80 5.71 0.03 -2.66
CA LEU A 80 5.31 -1.23 -2.04
C LEU A 80 4.78 -1.06 -0.62
N LEU A 81 5.25 -0.01 0.07
CA LEU A 81 4.83 0.35 1.42
C LEU A 81 4.62 1.86 1.52
N GLY A 82 3.79 2.26 2.47
CA GLY A 82 3.51 3.65 2.82
C GLY A 82 3.77 3.92 4.31
N CYS A 83 3.20 5.01 4.83
CA CYS A 83 3.19 5.28 6.27
C CYS A 83 2.08 4.47 6.96
N GLU A 84 2.28 4.11 8.22
CA GLU A 84 1.25 3.51 9.08
C GLU A 84 0.00 4.40 9.27
N CYS A 85 0.08 5.71 8.96
CA CYS A 85 -1.09 6.59 8.91
C CYS A 85 -2.02 6.34 7.71
N GLY A 86 -1.62 5.49 6.76
CA GLY A 86 -2.39 5.17 5.56
C GLY A 86 -2.18 6.11 4.37
N GLU A 87 -1.31 7.13 4.49
CA GLU A 87 -0.88 7.96 3.37
C GLU A 87 0.44 7.44 2.81
N VAL A 88 0.45 7.03 1.54
CA VAL A 88 1.62 6.42 0.91
C VAL A 88 2.74 7.44 0.71
N GLY A 89 2.42 8.69 0.36
CA GLY A 89 3.40 9.74 0.09
C GLY A 89 4.13 10.22 1.35
N CYS A 90 3.58 9.96 2.54
CA CYS A 90 4.21 10.34 3.80
C CYS A 90 5.51 9.58 4.04
N TRP A 91 5.56 8.27 3.76
CA TRP A 91 6.72 7.43 4.08
C TRP A 91 6.88 6.25 3.11
N PRO A 92 7.05 6.49 1.80
CA PRO A 92 7.04 5.42 0.81
C PRO A 92 8.32 4.60 0.83
N LEU A 93 8.17 3.29 0.64
CA LEU A 93 9.26 2.43 0.17
C LEU A 93 9.01 2.09 -1.30
N SER A 94 9.92 2.56 -2.16
CA SER A 94 9.86 2.26 -3.60
C SER A 94 10.76 1.09 -3.97
N ALA A 95 10.38 0.32 -4.97
CA ALA A 95 11.23 -0.67 -5.65
C ALA A 95 11.11 -0.54 -7.17
N HIS A 96 12.18 -0.90 -7.87
CA HIS A 96 12.14 -1.16 -9.31
C HIS A 96 11.61 -2.56 -9.57
N VAL A 97 10.73 -2.69 -10.55
CA VAL A 97 10.09 -3.95 -10.95
C VAL A 97 10.55 -4.32 -12.36
N ALA A 98 11.30 -5.42 -12.47
CA ALA A 98 11.62 -6.03 -13.74
C ALA A 98 10.66 -7.21 -13.99
N VAL A 99 9.99 -7.21 -15.14
CA VAL A 99 9.00 -8.22 -15.50
C VAL A 99 9.46 -8.96 -16.76
N THR A 100 9.37 -10.28 -16.72
CA THR A 100 9.52 -11.17 -17.86
C THR A 100 8.29 -12.09 -17.97
N GLU A 101 8.30 -12.99 -18.95
CA GLU A 101 7.25 -14.01 -19.09
C GLU A 101 7.26 -15.00 -17.91
N GLU A 102 8.43 -15.27 -17.32
CA GLU A 102 8.60 -16.30 -16.28
C GLU A 102 8.76 -15.75 -14.88
N MET A 103 9.24 -14.51 -14.73
CA MET A 103 9.65 -13.94 -13.45
C MET A 103 9.25 -12.48 -13.28
N VAL A 104 9.02 -12.08 -12.03
CA VAL A 104 8.95 -10.69 -11.57
C VAL A 104 10.05 -10.49 -10.53
N VAL A 105 10.81 -9.40 -10.64
CA VAL A 105 11.92 -9.10 -9.71
C VAL A 105 11.74 -7.72 -9.10
N TRP A 106 11.69 -7.67 -7.78
CA TRP A 106 11.76 -6.43 -7.02
C TRP A 106 13.20 -6.15 -6.60
N SER A 107 13.71 -4.98 -6.96
CA SER A 107 15.10 -4.61 -6.71
C SER A 107 15.24 -3.08 -6.58
N GLY A 108 16.46 -2.60 -6.31
CA GLY A 108 16.72 -1.16 -6.31
C GLY A 108 15.85 -0.39 -5.32
N PHE A 109 15.60 -0.98 -4.15
CA PHE A 109 14.78 -0.40 -3.10
C PHE A 109 15.30 1.00 -2.71
N LYS A 110 14.39 1.92 -2.41
CA LYS A 110 14.74 3.29 -1.96
C LYS A 110 13.67 3.81 -1.00
N GLN A 111 14.11 4.65 -0.07
CA GLN A 111 13.25 5.51 0.74
C GLN A 111 13.59 6.96 0.36
N PRO A 112 12.69 7.70 -0.33
CA PRO A 112 13.00 9.02 -0.91
C PRO A 112 13.43 10.10 0.09
N TYR A 113 12.94 10.04 1.32
CA TYR A 113 13.31 10.95 2.41
C TYR A 113 14.62 10.57 3.13
N ARG A 114 15.23 9.43 2.79
CA ARG A 114 16.48 8.89 3.37
C ARG A 114 17.54 8.64 2.32
N THR A 115 17.86 9.68 1.56
CA THR A 115 18.79 9.64 0.41
C THR A 115 20.21 9.16 0.74
N LYS A 116 20.62 9.16 2.02
CA LYS A 116 21.94 8.67 2.45
C LYS A 116 21.98 7.18 2.76
N ARG A 117 20.83 6.51 2.91
CA ARG A 117 20.79 5.07 3.22
C ARG A 117 20.88 4.26 1.94
N ASP A 118 21.71 3.23 1.99
CA ASP A 118 21.88 2.30 0.89
C ASP A 118 21.04 1.03 1.11
N TYR A 119 19.98 0.89 0.32
CA TYR A 119 19.08 -0.26 0.34
C TYR A 119 19.44 -1.34 -0.68
N SER A 120 20.60 -1.24 -1.35
CA SER A 120 21.06 -2.22 -2.36
C SER A 120 21.09 -3.67 -1.87
N ARG A 121 21.19 -3.89 -0.56
CA ARG A 121 21.25 -5.22 0.07
C ARG A 121 19.91 -5.73 0.62
N LEU A 122 18.82 -4.97 0.51
CA LEU A 122 17.50 -5.41 0.97
C LEU A 122 16.90 -6.48 0.05
N GLY A 123 17.22 -6.43 -1.23
CA GLY A 123 16.83 -7.44 -2.22
C GLY A 123 18.04 -7.90 -3.05
N PRO A 124 17.82 -8.40 -4.27
CA PRO A 124 16.53 -8.52 -4.96
C PRO A 124 15.62 -9.60 -4.35
N PHE A 125 14.31 -9.46 -4.56
CA PHE A 125 13.34 -10.54 -4.38
C PHE A 125 12.83 -10.98 -5.74
N GLU A 126 12.88 -12.28 -5.99
CA GLU A 126 12.53 -12.87 -7.29
C GLU A 126 11.33 -13.77 -7.13
N PHE A 127 10.30 -13.58 -7.96
CA PHE A 127 9.04 -14.33 -7.90
C PHE A 127 8.78 -14.99 -9.24
N THR A 128 8.26 -16.21 -9.22
CA THR A 128 7.70 -16.82 -10.44
C THR A 128 6.48 -16.01 -10.89
N ARG A 129 6.38 -15.69 -12.18
CA ARG A 129 5.34 -14.82 -12.72
C ARG A 129 3.92 -15.30 -12.40
N SER A 130 3.67 -16.60 -12.56
CA SER A 130 2.36 -17.19 -12.26
C SER A 130 1.98 -17.10 -10.79
N GLN A 131 2.95 -17.26 -9.88
CA GLN A 131 2.75 -17.14 -8.44
C GLN A 131 2.47 -15.68 -8.06
N TYR A 132 3.23 -14.76 -8.63
CA TYR A 132 3.08 -13.32 -8.43
C TYR A 132 1.70 -12.82 -8.86
N ASP A 133 1.30 -13.12 -10.10
CA ASP A 133 0.01 -12.69 -10.65
C ASP A 133 -1.15 -13.26 -9.82
N ALA A 134 -1.06 -14.53 -9.39
CA ALA A 134 -2.08 -15.13 -8.53
C ALA A 134 -2.18 -14.46 -7.16
N ALA A 135 -1.05 -14.09 -6.54
CA ALA A 135 -1.04 -13.40 -5.24
C ALA A 135 -1.68 -12.01 -5.33
N VAL A 136 -1.35 -11.25 -6.38
CA VAL A 136 -1.94 -9.92 -6.61
C VAL A 136 -3.44 -10.03 -6.89
N GLN A 137 -3.87 -10.99 -7.71
CA GLN A 137 -5.29 -11.20 -8.01
C GLN A 137 -6.09 -11.65 -6.78
N ALA A 138 -5.52 -12.52 -5.94
CA ALA A 138 -6.14 -12.91 -4.67
C ALA A 138 -6.34 -11.71 -3.76
N ALA A 139 -5.31 -10.87 -3.61
CA ALA A 139 -5.42 -9.63 -2.84
C ALA A 139 -6.50 -8.70 -3.41
N ILE A 140 -6.58 -8.52 -4.73
CA ILE A 140 -7.61 -7.67 -5.34
C ILE A 140 -9.02 -8.23 -5.10
N ALA A 141 -9.20 -9.55 -5.21
CA ALA A 141 -10.50 -10.19 -5.07
C ALA A 141 -11.03 -10.19 -3.62
N GLU A 142 -10.13 -10.18 -2.63
CA GLU A 142 -10.48 -10.13 -1.21
C GLU A 142 -10.69 -8.71 -0.69
N MET A 143 -10.28 -7.68 -1.44
CA MET A 143 -10.53 -6.30 -1.03
C MET A 143 -12.04 -6.01 -1.01
N PRO A 144 -12.54 -5.31 0.02
CA PRO A 144 -13.90 -4.83 0.01
C PRO A 144 -14.09 -3.84 -1.15
N ASP A 145 -15.13 -4.04 -1.94
CA ASP A 145 -15.52 -3.09 -2.98
C ASP A 145 -15.97 -1.77 -2.35
N ASP A 146 -15.77 -0.67 -3.07
CA ASP A 146 -16.00 0.70 -2.60
C ASP A 146 -17.42 0.90 -2.03
N GLN A 147 -18.41 0.22 -2.62
CA GLN A 147 -19.80 0.24 -2.15
C GLN A 147 -19.96 -0.41 -0.77
N THR A 148 -19.25 -1.51 -0.49
CA THR A 148 -19.31 -2.22 0.79
C THR A 148 -18.65 -1.39 1.89
N THR A 149 -17.50 -0.76 1.58
CA THR A 149 -16.80 0.14 2.49
C THR A 149 -17.64 1.39 2.78
N PHE A 150 -18.27 1.97 1.75
CA PHE A 150 -19.20 3.08 1.91
C PHE A 150 -20.39 2.73 2.81
N ASP A 151 -21.04 1.58 2.58
CA ASP A 151 -22.22 1.16 3.35
C ASP A 151 -21.89 0.91 4.82
N SER A 152 -20.71 0.36 5.12
CA SER A 152 -20.22 0.20 6.50
C SER A 152 -19.97 1.54 7.18
N HIS A 153 -19.18 2.44 6.57
CA HIS A 153 -18.86 3.74 7.18
C HIS A 153 -20.08 4.64 7.34
N ARG A 154 -20.98 4.67 6.36
CA ARG A 154 -22.18 5.52 6.41
C ARG A 154 -23.03 5.25 7.65
N SER A 155 -23.08 4.00 8.12
CA SER A 155 -23.85 3.64 9.31
C SER A 155 -23.33 4.27 10.61
N GLU A 156 -22.08 4.73 10.61
CA GLU A 156 -21.37 5.30 11.77
C GLU A 156 -21.14 6.81 11.64
N LEU A 157 -21.22 7.37 10.43
CA LEU A 157 -21.09 8.81 10.22
C LEU A 157 -22.22 9.61 10.86
N ARG A 158 -21.85 10.62 11.65
CA ARG A 158 -22.76 11.57 12.29
C ARG A 158 -22.40 13.01 11.91
N ASP A 159 -23.39 13.90 11.91
CA ASP A 159 -23.15 15.34 11.85
C ASP A 159 -22.64 15.89 13.19
N SER A 160 -22.32 17.19 13.22
CA SER A 160 -21.85 17.89 14.43
C SER A 160 -22.88 17.90 15.57
N ASP A 161 -24.15 17.64 15.26
CA ASP A 161 -25.25 17.57 16.22
C ASP A 161 -25.50 16.13 16.69
N GLY A 162 -24.72 15.16 16.20
CA GLY A 162 -24.79 13.75 16.58
C GLY A 162 -25.83 12.92 15.81
N ASN A 163 -26.42 13.45 14.74
CA ASN A 163 -27.42 12.74 13.92
C ASN A 163 -26.75 11.97 12.78
N LEU A 164 -27.36 10.86 12.35
CA LEU A 164 -26.93 10.12 11.15
C LEU A 164 -26.92 11.01 9.91
N LEU A 165 -25.81 11.00 9.17
CA LEU A 165 -25.75 11.66 7.85
C LEU A 165 -26.70 10.99 6.86
N THR A 166 -27.28 11.79 5.95
CA THR A 166 -28.01 11.24 4.80
C THR A 166 -27.05 10.54 3.84
N GLU A 167 -27.57 9.71 2.94
CA GLU A 167 -26.73 9.01 1.94
C GLU A 167 -25.95 10.00 1.05
N GLU A 168 -26.58 11.09 0.64
CA GLU A 168 -25.94 12.14 -0.16
C GLU A 168 -24.80 12.82 0.60
N GLN A 169 -25.03 13.20 1.87
CA GLN A 169 -24.01 13.80 2.73
C GLN A 169 -22.85 12.84 3.04
N ALA A 170 -23.17 11.57 3.26
CA ALA A 170 -22.17 10.54 3.49
C ALA A 170 -21.33 10.29 2.23
N ARG A 171 -21.94 10.27 1.04
CA ARG A 171 -21.20 10.14 -0.23
C ARG A 171 -20.29 11.32 -0.47
N GLU A 172 -20.79 12.55 -0.30
CA GLU A 172 -19.96 13.75 -0.41
C GLU A 172 -18.78 13.76 0.56
N ARG A 173 -18.91 13.12 1.72
CA ARG A 173 -17.84 13.02 2.72
C ARG A 173 -16.89 11.85 2.46
N TYR A 174 -17.40 10.74 1.95
CA TYR A 174 -16.62 9.56 1.55
C TYR A 174 -15.76 9.88 0.31
N ASP A 175 -16.35 10.50 -0.70
CA ASP A 175 -15.67 10.85 -1.96
C ASP A 175 -14.73 12.06 -1.83
N ARG A 176 -14.73 12.74 -0.66
CA ARG A 176 -13.76 13.82 -0.40
C ARG A 176 -12.34 13.26 -0.40
N PRO A 177 -11.43 13.86 -1.20
CA PRO A 177 -10.00 13.57 -1.12
C PRO A 177 -9.53 13.65 0.32
N PHE A 178 -8.64 12.74 0.72
CA PHE A 178 -8.12 12.70 2.09
C PHE A 178 -7.51 14.04 2.53
N SER A 179 -6.90 14.79 1.59
CA SER A 179 -6.37 16.14 1.80
C SER A 179 -7.41 17.18 2.24
N ASP A 180 -8.69 16.92 1.97
CA ASP A 180 -9.80 17.86 2.14
C ASP A 180 -10.73 17.46 3.30
N ARG A 181 -10.42 16.36 4.01
CA ARG A 181 -11.15 15.90 5.19
C ARG A 181 -10.66 16.67 6.43
N GLN A 182 -11.58 17.16 7.26
CA GLN A 182 -11.18 17.87 8.48
C GLN A 182 -10.71 16.87 9.56
N PRO A 183 -9.83 17.27 10.49
CA PRO A 183 -9.35 16.40 11.57
C PRO A 183 -10.46 15.80 12.43
N ASP A 184 -11.59 16.52 12.55
CA ASP A 184 -12.77 16.11 13.31
C ASP A 184 -13.68 15.12 12.54
N ASP A 185 -13.25 14.68 11.35
CA ASP A 185 -13.97 13.70 10.54
C ASP A 185 -13.61 12.22 10.84
N GLN A 186 -12.72 12.00 11.82
CA GLN A 186 -12.28 10.70 12.38
C GLN A 186 -12.91 10.46 13.77
#